data_AF-A0A9Q4CVL0-F1
#
_entry.id   AF-A0A9Q4CVL0-F1
#
_cell.length_a   1.000
_cell.length_b   1.000
_cell.length_c   1.000
_cell.angle_alpha   90.00
_cell.angle_beta   90.00
_cell.angle_gamma   90.00
#
_symmetry.space_group_name_H-M   'P 1'
#
loop_
_entity.id
_entity.type
_entity.pdbx_description
1 polymer ?
#
loop_
_entity_poly.entity_id
_entity_poly.type
_entity_poly.pdbx_seq_one_letter_code
_entity_poly.pdbx_strand_id
1 'polypeptide(L)'
;MVLNLQPTPQVNYRQTTTGEWLAHCGACPVPEISYAFHRANIPFRVVNGLLGMDDTPNISLTNEVTRQRPEAQSVWLQIREWIKAASVVRNFRRGNFGFLGNTYNGMLDMYSDFTLIQAKLGIHLEILEMCDLNELLRTVTEEEVRLKLEETQELFEISEELPADPIAKKPSAEQLRWSAKIAVAQEKLVVSRNLDALTYYYHGTAGSDYEKLQAGFILGHSLLTARGIPCAGEGDLKTAIAMKICDILGTGGSFSEIVVVDYENQTILLGHDGPFHVGISKGKPILRGMSLYHGKQGTGISVEAKIKEGPITTLQITQTRNGDLKLIIGEGEATDGSIMHIGNTQTAVRFREHPDIYMERWFAEGPTHHFAMSIGHNAALFKKVGDLLGCPTVVL
;
A
#
# COMPACT_ATOMS: atom_id res chain seq x y z
N MET A 1 24.22 -3.12 4.49
CA MET A 1 24.32 -1.65 4.34
C MET A 1 25.55 -1.21 5.11
N VAL A 2 26.40 -0.40 4.49
CA VAL A 2 27.59 0.20 5.11
C VAL A 2 27.33 1.69 5.30
N LEU A 3 27.67 2.20 6.47
CA LEU A 3 27.51 3.62 6.81
C LEU A 3 28.87 4.30 6.70
N ASN A 4 29.02 5.20 5.72
CA ASN A 4 30.21 6.02 5.56
C ASN A 4 29.93 7.43 6.11
N LEU A 5 30.09 7.60 7.41
CA LEU A 5 29.70 8.83 8.12
C LEU A 5 30.91 9.57 8.63
N GLN A 6 31.06 10.82 8.23
CA GLN A 6 32.11 11.71 8.72
C GLN A 6 31.61 12.50 9.95
N PRO A 7 32.38 12.58 11.05
CA PRO A 7 31.96 13.32 12.25
C PRO A 7 31.84 14.83 12.03
N THR A 8 32.77 15.39 11.26
CA THR A 8 32.94 16.84 11.05
C THR A 8 32.60 17.25 9.62
N PRO A 9 32.14 18.48 9.33
CA PRO A 9 31.97 18.93 7.96
C PRO A 9 33.30 19.27 7.28
N GLN A 10 34.31 19.65 8.08
CA GLN A 10 35.61 20.04 7.58
C GLN A 10 36.69 19.75 8.60
N VAL A 11 37.69 18.98 8.18
CA VAL A 11 38.89 18.70 8.97
C VAL A 11 39.76 19.96 9.08
N ASN A 12 40.40 20.18 10.24
CA ASN A 12 41.29 21.32 10.47
C ASN A 12 42.65 21.05 9.83
N TYR A 13 42.76 21.27 8.52
CA TYR A 13 43.92 20.87 7.71
C TYR A 13 45.28 21.33 8.25
N ARG A 14 45.34 22.45 8.98
CA ARG A 14 46.59 23.00 9.52
C ARG A 14 47.04 22.33 10.82
N GLN A 15 46.09 21.86 11.64
CA GLN A 15 46.36 21.31 12.97
C GLN A 15 46.14 19.79 13.06
N THR A 16 45.52 19.20 12.04
CA THR A 16 45.22 17.77 11.99
C THR A 16 46.49 16.94 12.04
N THR A 17 46.59 16.10 13.06
CA THR A 17 47.64 15.10 13.19
C THR A 17 47.29 13.85 12.39
N THR A 18 48.25 12.93 12.20
CA THR A 18 47.95 11.62 11.59
C THR A 18 46.87 10.86 12.37
N GLY A 19 46.86 10.94 13.70
CA GLY A 19 45.84 10.30 14.53
C GLY A 19 44.45 10.90 14.28
N GLU A 20 44.34 12.23 14.25
CA GLU A 20 43.09 12.92 13.95
C GLU A 20 42.59 12.59 12.54
N TRP A 21 43.48 12.59 11.54
CA TRP A 21 43.13 12.20 10.18
C TRP A 21 42.61 10.76 10.12
N LEU A 22 43.28 9.80 10.76
CA LEU A 22 42.87 8.40 10.76
C LEU A 22 41.51 8.19 11.46
N ALA A 23 41.20 8.96 12.50
CA ALA A 23 39.87 8.95 13.13
C ALA A 23 38.75 9.44 12.17
N HIS A 24 39.10 10.29 11.20
CA HIS A 24 38.18 10.85 10.21
C HIS A 24 38.22 10.14 8.84
N CYS A 25 39.15 9.20 8.64
CA CYS A 25 39.38 8.51 7.36
C CYS A 25 38.38 7.37 7.08
N GLY A 26 37.09 7.59 7.41
CA GLY A 26 36.03 6.58 7.27
C GLY A 26 35.75 6.16 5.82
N ALA A 27 36.05 7.02 4.84
CA ALA A 27 35.82 6.73 3.44
C ALA A 27 36.81 5.72 2.84
N CYS A 28 38.04 5.64 3.38
CA CYS A 28 39.10 4.77 2.87
C CYS A 28 38.79 3.27 2.91
N PRO A 29 38.18 2.70 3.97
CA PRO A 29 37.81 1.27 3.99
C PRO A 29 36.61 0.91 3.10
N VAL A 30 35.79 1.88 2.66
CA VAL A 30 34.55 1.60 1.92
C VAL A 30 34.80 0.89 0.58
N PRO A 31 35.77 1.31 -0.26
CA PRO A 31 36.13 0.57 -1.47
C PRO A 31 36.57 -0.87 -1.21
N GLU A 32 37.31 -1.14 -0.13
CA GLU A 32 37.75 -2.50 0.22
C GLU A 32 36.55 -3.39 0.58
N ILE A 33 35.62 -2.87 1.41
CA ILE A 33 34.38 -3.57 1.76
C ILE A 33 33.52 -3.79 0.52
N SER A 34 33.36 -2.75 -0.32
CA SER A 34 32.60 -2.81 -1.56
C SER A 34 33.17 -3.88 -2.50
N TYR A 35 34.50 -3.90 -2.69
CA TYR A 35 35.20 -4.87 -3.51
C TYR A 35 34.95 -6.31 -3.03
N ALA A 36 35.09 -6.55 -1.72
CA ALA A 36 34.82 -7.85 -1.12
C ALA A 36 33.35 -8.30 -1.33
N PHE A 37 32.39 -7.41 -1.10
CA PHE A 37 30.95 -7.70 -1.27
C PHE A 37 30.62 -8.03 -2.73
N HIS A 38 31.09 -7.21 -3.68
CA HIS A 38 30.88 -7.44 -5.10
C HIS A 38 31.52 -8.76 -5.55
N ARG A 39 32.75 -9.07 -5.13
CA ARG A 39 33.40 -10.34 -5.47
C ARG A 39 32.73 -11.57 -4.85
N ALA A 40 32.08 -11.40 -3.70
CA ALA A 40 31.33 -12.45 -3.03
C ALA A 40 29.86 -12.54 -3.50
N ASN A 41 29.44 -11.74 -4.48
CA ASN A 41 28.04 -11.64 -4.91
C ASN A 41 27.07 -11.31 -3.76
N ILE A 42 27.52 -10.49 -2.80
CA ILE A 42 26.71 -10.00 -1.68
C ILE A 42 26.20 -8.61 -2.03
N PRO A 43 24.87 -8.37 -2.01
CA PRO A 43 24.32 -7.05 -2.29
C PRO A 43 24.91 -5.95 -1.39
N PHE A 44 25.62 -5.00 -2.00
CA PHE A 44 26.25 -3.88 -1.32
C PHE A 44 25.42 -2.61 -1.43
N ARG A 45 25.29 -1.89 -0.31
CA ARG A 45 24.60 -0.60 -0.21
C ARG A 45 25.40 0.29 0.71
N VAL A 46 25.61 1.54 0.33
CA VAL A 46 26.31 2.54 1.15
C VAL A 46 25.43 3.76 1.36
N VAL A 47 25.44 4.30 2.57
CA VAL A 47 24.89 5.62 2.87
C VAL A 47 26.05 6.52 3.28
N ASN A 48 26.18 7.67 2.62
CA ASN A 48 27.32 8.58 2.77
C ASN A 48 26.87 9.95 3.26
N GLY A 49 27.57 10.52 4.25
CA GLY A 49 27.38 11.91 4.68
C GLY A 49 27.89 12.14 6.09
N LEU A 50 27.19 12.97 6.88
CA LEU A 50 27.65 13.35 8.22
C LEU A 50 27.04 12.46 9.30
N LEU A 51 27.84 12.18 10.34
CA LEU A 51 27.40 11.41 11.51
C LEU A 51 26.30 12.14 12.29
N GLY A 52 26.34 13.47 12.35
CA GLY A 52 25.26 14.28 12.92
C GLY A 52 25.31 14.39 14.44
N MET A 53 26.48 14.70 15.01
CA MET A 53 26.65 14.80 16.47
C MET A 53 26.04 16.09 17.05
N ASP A 54 25.68 16.04 18.33
CA ASP A 54 25.12 17.15 19.11
C ASP A 54 26.20 18.00 19.80
N ASP A 55 27.35 17.41 20.08
CA ASP A 55 28.48 18.01 20.77
C ASP A 55 29.80 17.70 20.03
N THR A 56 30.84 18.45 20.36
CA THR A 56 32.20 18.19 19.88
C THR A 56 32.99 17.49 21.00
N PRO A 57 33.52 16.27 20.77
CA PRO A 57 34.35 15.60 21.75
C PRO A 57 35.56 16.45 22.14
N ASN A 58 35.95 16.43 23.41
CA ASN A 58 37.11 17.21 23.91
C ASN A 58 38.42 16.94 23.17
N ILE A 59 38.56 15.77 22.55
CA ILE A 59 39.75 15.36 21.80
C ILE A 59 39.74 15.86 20.34
N SER A 60 38.59 16.29 19.82
CA SER A 60 38.44 16.67 18.41
C SER A 60 39.14 18.00 18.14
N LEU A 61 39.80 18.09 16.99
CA LEU A 61 40.42 19.33 16.51
C LEU A 61 39.49 20.16 15.62
N THR A 62 38.22 19.75 15.52
CA THR A 62 37.23 20.29 14.60
C THR A 62 35.86 20.42 15.26
N ASN A 63 34.96 21.22 14.69
CA ASN A 63 33.59 21.28 15.17
C ASN A 63 32.78 20.10 14.62
N GLU A 64 32.39 19.18 15.50
CA GLU A 64 31.59 17.99 15.15
C GLU A 64 30.09 18.17 15.40
N VAL A 65 29.64 19.34 15.89
CA VAL A 65 28.22 19.67 16.05
C VAL A 65 27.56 19.79 14.68
N THR A 66 27.07 18.66 14.17
CA THR A 66 26.62 18.50 12.77
C THR A 66 25.19 18.03 12.64
N ARG A 67 24.48 17.76 13.74
CA ARG A 67 23.11 17.21 13.70
C ARG A 67 22.13 18.01 12.83
N GLN A 68 22.23 19.33 12.87
CA GLN A 68 21.33 20.23 12.10
C GLN A 68 21.77 20.44 10.66
N ARG A 69 22.90 19.86 10.24
CA ARG A 69 23.37 20.00 8.88
C ARG A 69 22.53 19.18 7.91
N PRO A 70 22.25 19.70 6.70
CA PRO A 70 21.47 18.97 5.69
C PRO A 70 22.04 17.58 5.37
N GLU A 71 23.36 17.44 5.34
CA GLU A 71 24.04 16.18 5.05
C GLU A 71 23.77 15.12 6.14
N ALA A 72 23.73 15.51 7.42
CA ALA A 72 23.38 14.62 8.53
C ALA A 72 21.89 14.24 8.48
N GLN A 73 21.02 15.23 8.30
CA GLN A 73 19.57 15.02 8.22
C GLN A 73 19.21 14.07 7.07
N SER A 74 19.83 14.24 5.90
CA SER A 74 19.65 13.39 4.72
C SER A 74 20.08 11.94 4.98
N VAL A 75 21.26 11.71 5.56
CA VAL A 75 21.72 10.35 5.86
C VAL A 75 20.83 9.66 6.87
N TRP A 76 20.46 10.35 7.96
CA TRP A 76 19.60 9.75 8.98
C TRP A 76 18.18 9.47 8.45
N LEU A 77 17.68 10.28 7.51
CA LEU A 77 16.47 9.94 6.76
C LEU A 77 16.67 8.65 5.97
N GLN A 78 17.75 8.55 5.19
CA GLN A 78 18.03 7.35 4.39
C GLN A 78 18.17 6.08 5.24
N ILE A 79 18.84 6.17 6.39
CA ILE A 79 18.99 5.06 7.35
C ILE A 79 17.62 4.62 7.88
N ARG A 80 16.78 5.57 8.32
CA ARG A 80 15.42 5.25 8.78
C ARG A 80 14.60 4.57 7.68
N GLU A 81 14.70 5.05 6.45
CA GLU A 81 14.01 4.42 5.32
C GLU A 81 14.52 3.01 5.01
N TRP A 82 15.83 2.75 5.11
CA TRP A 82 16.36 1.38 4.95
C TRP A 82 15.87 0.44 6.07
N ILE A 83 15.79 0.93 7.31
CA ILE A 83 15.24 0.17 8.44
C ILE A 83 13.76 -0.15 8.20
N LYS A 84 12.97 0.84 7.76
CA LYS A 84 11.56 0.65 7.38
C LYS A 84 11.40 -0.32 6.20
N ALA A 85 12.23 -0.20 5.16
CA ALA A 85 12.18 -1.14 4.04
C ALA A 85 12.53 -2.58 4.49
N ALA A 86 13.48 -2.74 5.41
CA ALA A 86 13.82 -4.04 5.97
C ALA A 86 12.69 -4.64 6.82
N SER A 87 11.85 -3.82 7.46
CA SER A 87 10.68 -4.33 8.18
C SER A 87 9.65 -4.95 7.23
N VAL A 88 9.52 -4.47 6.00
CA VAL A 88 8.66 -5.10 4.98
C VAL A 88 9.13 -6.53 4.70
N VAL A 89 10.42 -6.73 4.40
CA VAL A 89 10.99 -8.06 4.13
C VAL A 89 10.84 -8.98 5.34
N ARG A 90 11.03 -8.46 6.56
CA ARG A 90 10.84 -9.23 7.79
C ARG A 90 9.40 -9.71 7.96
N ASN A 91 8.43 -8.84 7.71
CA ASN A 91 7.01 -9.18 7.82
C ASN A 91 6.61 -10.19 6.75
N PHE A 92 7.06 -10.02 5.50
CA PHE A 92 6.72 -10.93 4.42
C PHE A 92 7.22 -12.36 4.66
N ARG A 93 8.43 -12.54 5.20
CA ARG A 93 8.97 -13.87 5.57
C ARG A 93 8.14 -14.66 6.59
N ARG A 94 7.16 -14.00 7.24
CA ARG A 94 6.26 -14.60 8.23
C ARG A 94 4.80 -14.32 7.90
N GLY A 95 4.54 -13.73 6.73
CA GLY A 95 3.23 -13.23 6.36
C GLY A 95 2.36 -14.33 5.77
N ASN A 96 1.12 -14.40 6.22
CA ASN A 96 0.12 -15.31 5.67
C ASN A 96 -0.90 -14.52 4.85
N PHE A 97 -1.00 -14.81 3.57
CA PHE A 97 -1.90 -14.14 2.65
C PHE A 97 -3.02 -15.10 2.27
N GLY A 98 -4.27 -14.63 2.33
CA GLY A 98 -5.41 -15.40 1.85
C GLY A 98 -5.70 -15.11 0.38
N PHE A 99 -6.08 -16.14 -0.37
CA PHE A 99 -6.66 -16.02 -1.71
C PHE A 99 -8.05 -16.66 -1.69
N LEU A 100 -9.11 -15.86 -1.56
CA LEU A 100 -10.49 -16.34 -1.44
C LEU A 100 -11.19 -16.38 -2.81
N GLY A 101 -11.52 -17.59 -3.26
CA GLY A 101 -12.24 -17.80 -4.51
C GLY A 101 -11.30 -17.84 -5.73
N ASN A 102 -11.56 -17.01 -6.74
CA ASN A 102 -10.87 -17.04 -8.03
C ASN A 102 -10.53 -15.62 -8.52
N THR A 103 -9.63 -15.49 -9.50
CA THR A 103 -9.42 -14.22 -10.21
C THR A 103 -10.63 -13.86 -11.06
N TYR A 104 -10.92 -12.57 -11.24
CA TYR A 104 -11.97 -12.14 -12.16
C TYR A 104 -11.77 -12.73 -13.56
N ASN A 105 -12.82 -13.34 -14.11
CA ASN A 105 -12.74 -14.07 -15.37
C ASN A 105 -12.39 -13.12 -16.54
N GLY A 106 -11.29 -13.41 -17.23
CA GLY A 106 -10.84 -12.63 -18.39
C GLY A 106 -9.91 -11.45 -18.09
N MET A 107 -9.72 -11.08 -16.80
CA MET A 107 -8.76 -10.04 -16.42
C MET A 107 -7.35 -10.60 -16.28
N LEU A 108 -6.67 -10.78 -17.40
CA LEU A 108 -5.38 -11.49 -17.48
C LEU A 108 -4.26 -10.84 -16.65
N ASP A 109 -4.35 -9.55 -16.40
CA ASP A 109 -3.40 -8.80 -15.59
C ASP A 109 -3.52 -9.09 -14.08
N MET A 110 -4.68 -9.58 -13.61
CA MET A 110 -4.89 -9.95 -12.21
C MET A 110 -4.25 -11.30 -11.82
N TYR A 111 -4.10 -12.21 -12.79
CA TYR A 111 -3.54 -13.53 -12.56
C TYR A 111 -2.13 -13.45 -11.98
N SER A 112 -1.82 -14.41 -11.10
CA SER A 112 -0.59 -14.41 -10.32
C SER A 112 0.01 -15.81 -10.26
N ASP A 113 1.33 -15.90 -10.39
CA ASP A 113 2.04 -17.14 -10.10
C ASP A 113 2.28 -17.24 -8.60
N PHE A 114 1.51 -18.11 -7.93
CA PHE A 114 1.57 -18.30 -6.49
C PHE A 114 2.92 -18.87 -6.04
N THR A 115 3.56 -19.70 -6.86
CA THR A 115 4.87 -20.28 -6.52
C THR A 115 5.93 -19.19 -6.59
N LEU A 116 5.92 -18.38 -7.66
CA LEU A 116 6.82 -17.23 -7.80
C LEU A 116 6.69 -16.27 -6.63
N ILE A 117 5.46 -15.87 -6.28
CA ILE A 117 5.22 -14.90 -5.21
C ILE A 117 5.74 -15.42 -3.87
N GLN A 118 5.42 -16.66 -3.50
CA GLN A 118 5.89 -17.25 -2.25
C GLN A 118 7.42 -17.40 -2.25
N ALA A 119 8.01 -17.88 -3.34
CA ALA A 119 9.46 -18.05 -3.45
C ALA A 119 10.22 -16.72 -3.40
N LYS A 120 9.70 -15.67 -4.05
CA LYS A 120 10.35 -14.36 -4.14
C LYS A 120 10.19 -13.55 -2.85
N LEU A 121 8.98 -13.51 -2.29
CA LEU A 121 8.65 -12.63 -1.16
C LEU A 121 8.78 -13.32 0.20
N GLY A 122 8.73 -14.66 0.22
CA GLY A 122 8.77 -15.46 1.45
C GLY A 122 7.43 -15.48 2.22
N ILE A 123 6.34 -14.98 1.61
CA ILE A 123 5.00 -15.09 2.17
C ILE A 123 4.47 -16.52 2.01
N HIS A 124 3.57 -16.93 2.90
CA HIS A 124 2.73 -18.10 2.71
C HIS A 124 1.40 -17.68 2.09
N LEU A 125 0.97 -18.36 1.03
CA LEU A 125 -0.33 -18.13 0.41
C LEU A 125 -1.26 -19.29 0.74
N GLU A 126 -2.36 -19.00 1.44
CA GLU A 126 -3.44 -19.94 1.71
C GLU A 126 -4.57 -19.71 0.70
N ILE A 127 -4.92 -20.76 -0.05
CA ILE A 127 -6.09 -20.74 -0.94
C ILE A 127 -7.31 -21.05 -0.07
N LEU A 128 -8.24 -20.11 -0.04
CA LEU A 128 -9.44 -20.14 0.79
C LEU A 128 -10.65 -20.39 -0.10
N GLU A 129 -11.58 -21.19 0.40
CA GLU A 129 -12.81 -21.51 -0.30
C GLU A 129 -13.98 -20.68 0.24
N MET A 130 -14.96 -20.39 -0.62
CA MET A 130 -16.17 -19.64 -0.19
C MET A 130 -16.96 -20.38 0.90
N CYS A 131 -16.85 -21.70 0.96
CA CYS A 131 -17.47 -22.50 2.02
C CYS A 131 -16.84 -22.27 3.40
N ASP A 132 -15.53 -21.96 3.48
CA ASP A 132 -14.87 -21.63 4.75
C ASP A 132 -15.52 -20.39 5.39
N LEU A 133 -15.75 -19.35 4.59
CA LEU A 133 -16.40 -18.12 5.04
C LEU A 133 -17.89 -18.35 5.35
N ASN A 134 -18.58 -19.16 4.53
CA ASN A 134 -19.99 -19.48 4.74
C ASN A 134 -20.23 -20.29 6.04
N GLU A 135 -19.30 -21.17 6.41
CA GLU A 135 -19.36 -21.88 7.69
C GLU A 135 -19.27 -20.89 8.86
N LEU A 136 -18.28 -19.99 8.84
CA LEU A 136 -18.10 -18.96 9.86
C LEU A 136 -19.30 -18.02 9.95
N LEU A 137 -19.93 -17.69 8.83
CA LEU A 137 -21.14 -16.87 8.78
C LEU A 137 -22.30 -17.45 9.59
N ARG A 138 -22.41 -18.79 9.67
CA ARG A 138 -23.45 -19.47 10.47
C ARG A 138 -23.20 -19.37 11.97
N THR A 139 -21.98 -19.08 12.38
CA THR A 139 -21.59 -18.90 13.79
C THR A 139 -21.75 -17.46 14.28
N VAL A 140 -22.10 -16.52 13.40
CA VAL A 140 -22.25 -15.10 13.75
C VAL A 140 -23.49 -14.90 14.60
N THR A 141 -23.29 -14.30 15.77
CA THR A 141 -24.34 -13.98 16.75
C THR A 141 -24.93 -12.60 16.51
N GLU A 142 -26.14 -12.37 17.01
CA GLU A 142 -26.81 -11.05 16.93
C GLU A 142 -26.05 -9.95 17.68
N GLU A 143 -25.38 -10.31 18.77
CA GLU A 143 -24.57 -9.37 19.55
C GLU A 143 -23.33 -8.91 18.76
N GLU A 144 -22.65 -9.83 18.06
CA GLU A 144 -21.53 -9.47 17.19
C GLU A 144 -21.99 -8.56 16.04
N VAL A 145 -23.17 -8.81 15.46
CA VAL A 145 -23.75 -7.94 14.42
C VAL A 145 -24.04 -6.55 14.98
N ARG A 146 -24.63 -6.46 16.18
CA ARG A 146 -24.93 -5.18 16.84
C ARG A 146 -23.66 -4.36 17.06
N LEU A 147 -22.63 -4.98 17.65
CA LEU A 147 -21.33 -4.33 17.89
C LEU A 147 -20.67 -3.89 16.58
N LYS A 148 -20.78 -4.69 15.52
CA LYS A 148 -20.23 -4.34 14.21
C LYS A 148 -20.95 -3.14 13.56
N LEU A 149 -22.26 -3.03 13.74
CA LEU A 149 -23.03 -1.88 13.28
C LEU A 149 -22.65 -0.61 14.04
N GLU A 150 -22.39 -0.71 15.35
CA GLU A 150 -21.91 0.41 16.18
C GLU A 150 -20.55 0.90 15.70
N GLU A 151 -19.58 0.00 15.52
CA GLU A 151 -18.27 0.34 14.92
C GLU A 151 -18.42 0.99 13.54
N THR A 152 -19.35 0.48 12.73
CA THR A 152 -19.61 1.03 11.39
C THR A 152 -20.13 2.47 11.47
N GLN A 153 -21.03 2.77 12.40
CA GLN A 153 -21.57 4.13 12.60
C GLN A 153 -20.53 5.11 13.17
N GLU A 154 -19.55 4.60 13.92
CA GLU A 154 -18.45 5.42 14.43
C GLU A 154 -17.49 5.83 13.31
N LEU A 155 -17.13 4.88 12.43
CA LEU A 155 -16.12 5.06 11.39
C LEU A 155 -16.66 5.70 10.10
N PHE A 156 -17.92 5.45 9.76
CA PHE A 156 -18.52 5.87 8.51
C PHE A 156 -19.70 6.81 8.71
N GLU A 157 -19.96 7.64 7.71
CA GLU A 157 -21.15 8.47 7.63
C GLU A 157 -22.18 7.82 6.69
N ILE A 158 -23.47 7.93 7.02
CA ILE A 158 -24.56 7.53 6.13
C ILE A 158 -25.23 8.82 5.66
N SER A 159 -24.81 9.31 4.49
CA SER A 159 -25.31 10.57 3.94
C SER A 159 -26.76 10.46 3.48
N GLU A 160 -27.54 11.51 3.75
CA GLU A 160 -28.93 11.68 3.26
C GLU A 160 -28.99 12.38 1.89
N GLU A 161 -27.86 12.87 1.39
CA GLU A 161 -27.78 13.54 0.10
C GLU A 161 -27.97 12.54 -1.04
N LEU A 162 -28.84 12.91 -1.99
CA LEU A 162 -29.06 12.15 -3.22
C LEU A 162 -27.78 12.22 -4.08
N PRO A 163 -27.09 11.09 -4.32
CA PRO A 163 -25.94 11.08 -5.20
C PRO A 163 -26.39 11.33 -6.65
N ALA A 164 -25.42 11.65 -7.52
CA ALA A 164 -25.70 11.94 -8.93
C ALA A 164 -26.19 10.69 -9.69
N ASP A 165 -25.75 9.50 -9.28
CA ASP A 165 -26.15 8.23 -9.88
C ASP A 165 -27.43 7.66 -9.22
N PRO A 166 -28.50 7.38 -9.99
CA PRO A 166 -29.72 6.74 -9.46
C PRO A 166 -29.51 5.37 -8.81
N ILE A 167 -28.39 4.69 -9.08
CA ILE A 167 -28.04 3.37 -8.55
C ILE A 167 -27.47 3.50 -7.13
N ALA A 168 -26.79 4.60 -6.81
CA ALA A 168 -26.29 4.89 -5.48
C ALA A 168 -27.42 5.53 -4.63
N LYS A 169 -27.70 4.97 -3.46
CA LYS A 169 -28.76 5.43 -2.54
C LYS A 169 -28.31 5.31 -1.08
N LYS A 170 -29.15 5.73 -0.14
CA LYS A 170 -28.98 5.39 1.27
C LYS A 170 -29.08 3.86 1.44
N PRO A 171 -28.11 3.19 2.10
CA PRO A 171 -28.21 1.77 2.42
C PRO A 171 -29.51 1.44 3.17
N SER A 172 -30.18 0.35 2.81
CA SER A 172 -31.31 -0.16 3.60
C SER A 172 -30.82 -0.77 4.93
N ALA A 173 -31.69 -0.83 5.93
CA ALA A 173 -31.37 -1.48 7.20
C ALA A 173 -30.99 -2.97 7.02
N GLU A 174 -31.61 -3.64 6.04
CA GLU A 174 -31.31 -5.02 5.69
C GLU A 174 -29.90 -5.15 5.08
N GLN A 175 -29.54 -4.25 4.15
CA GLN A 175 -28.20 -4.22 3.55
C GLN A 175 -27.12 -3.96 4.60
N LEU A 176 -27.35 -3.00 5.51
CA LEU A 176 -26.41 -2.69 6.60
C LEU A 176 -26.21 -3.89 7.51
N ARG A 177 -27.31 -4.51 7.93
CA ARG A 177 -27.26 -5.69 8.80
C ARG A 177 -26.59 -6.88 8.12
N TRP A 178 -26.84 -7.09 6.83
CA TRP A 178 -26.18 -8.15 6.06
C TRP A 178 -24.68 -7.91 5.94
N SER A 179 -24.25 -6.73 5.51
CA SER A 179 -22.83 -6.37 5.40
C SER A 179 -22.11 -6.43 6.75
N ALA A 180 -22.76 -6.03 7.84
CA ALA A 180 -22.20 -6.17 9.19
C ALA A 180 -22.03 -7.65 9.59
N LYS A 181 -23.01 -8.51 9.28
CA LYS A 181 -22.91 -9.95 9.52
C LYS A 181 -21.75 -10.59 8.74
N ILE A 182 -21.59 -10.21 7.47
CA ILE A 182 -20.47 -10.65 6.62
C ILE A 182 -19.14 -10.14 7.18
N ALA A 183 -19.05 -8.88 7.61
CA ALA A 183 -17.84 -8.31 8.20
C ALA A 183 -17.37 -9.08 9.45
N VAL A 184 -18.30 -9.49 10.32
CA VAL A 184 -17.96 -10.36 11.47
C VAL A 184 -17.41 -11.70 10.99
N ALA A 185 -18.03 -12.33 9.98
CA ALA A 185 -17.55 -13.61 9.45
C ALA A 185 -16.15 -13.49 8.83
N GLN A 186 -15.88 -12.40 8.10
CA GLN A 186 -14.54 -12.10 7.54
C GLN A 186 -13.49 -11.89 8.64
N GLU A 187 -13.84 -11.20 9.73
CA GLU A 187 -12.94 -11.07 10.89
C GLU A 187 -12.64 -12.42 11.54
N LYS A 188 -13.66 -13.27 11.72
CA LYS A 188 -13.45 -14.64 12.22
C LYS A 188 -12.54 -15.44 11.28
N LEU A 189 -12.68 -15.29 9.97
CA LEU A 189 -11.85 -15.98 8.98
C LEU A 189 -10.39 -15.57 9.12
N VAL A 190 -10.14 -14.26 9.08
CA VAL A 190 -8.81 -13.67 9.21
C VAL A 190 -8.12 -14.09 10.51
N VAL A 191 -8.84 -14.08 11.64
CA VAL A 191 -8.30 -14.53 12.93
C VAL A 191 -8.02 -16.03 12.93
N SER A 192 -8.94 -16.85 12.44
CA SER A 192 -8.81 -18.32 12.44
C SER A 192 -7.65 -18.83 11.58
N ARG A 193 -7.36 -18.12 10.49
CA ARG A 193 -6.29 -18.44 9.53
C ARG A 193 -5.02 -17.60 9.74
N ASN A 194 -5.02 -16.71 10.72
CA ASN A 194 -3.93 -15.77 11.02
C ASN A 194 -3.46 -15.02 9.75
N LEU A 195 -4.39 -14.38 9.04
CA LEU A 195 -4.10 -13.69 7.77
C LEU A 195 -3.62 -12.25 8.00
N ASP A 196 -2.59 -11.86 7.24
CA ASP A 196 -2.01 -10.51 7.23
C ASP A 196 -2.51 -9.65 6.08
N ALA A 197 -3.06 -10.29 5.04
CA ALA A 197 -3.71 -9.68 3.88
C ALA A 197 -4.60 -10.70 3.18
N LEU A 198 -5.55 -10.23 2.38
CA LEU A 198 -6.51 -11.05 1.65
C LEU A 198 -6.69 -10.52 0.23
N THR A 199 -6.77 -11.40 -0.74
CA THR A 199 -7.35 -11.08 -2.03
C THR A 199 -8.59 -11.94 -2.26
N TYR A 200 -9.59 -11.39 -2.94
CA TYR A 200 -10.88 -12.05 -3.06
C TYR A 200 -11.54 -11.76 -4.39
N TYR A 201 -12.19 -12.77 -4.95
CA TYR A 201 -13.29 -12.60 -5.90
C TYR A 201 -14.06 -13.90 -6.05
N TYR A 202 -15.37 -13.76 -6.22
CA TYR A 202 -16.23 -14.89 -6.53
C TYR A 202 -17.44 -14.39 -7.32
N HIS A 203 -17.80 -15.10 -8.38
CA HIS A 203 -18.94 -14.73 -9.21
C HIS A 203 -20.26 -15.12 -8.54
N GLY A 204 -20.38 -16.37 -8.09
CA GLY A 204 -21.66 -16.95 -7.70
C GLY A 204 -22.61 -17.13 -8.89
N THR A 205 -23.46 -18.15 -8.87
CA THR A 205 -24.56 -18.23 -9.85
C THR A 205 -25.69 -17.30 -9.43
N ALA A 206 -26.42 -16.75 -10.40
CA ALA A 206 -27.53 -15.82 -10.13
C ALA A 206 -28.56 -16.42 -9.16
N GLY A 207 -28.88 -15.68 -8.10
CA GLY A 207 -29.76 -16.03 -6.99
C GLY A 207 -29.13 -16.92 -5.90
N SER A 208 -27.86 -17.34 -6.05
CA SER A 208 -27.22 -18.27 -5.11
C SER A 208 -26.85 -17.63 -3.77
N ASP A 209 -26.68 -18.47 -2.75
CA ASP A 209 -26.19 -18.02 -1.44
C ASP A 209 -24.79 -17.40 -1.53
N TYR A 210 -23.94 -17.89 -2.45
CA TYR A 210 -22.60 -17.33 -2.64
C TYR A 210 -22.58 -15.99 -3.37
N GLU A 211 -23.50 -15.73 -4.30
CA GLU A 211 -23.70 -14.38 -4.86
C GLU A 211 -24.07 -13.39 -3.75
N LYS A 212 -25.06 -13.77 -2.91
CA LYS A 212 -25.47 -12.93 -1.77
C LYS A 212 -24.34 -12.71 -0.77
N LEU A 213 -23.53 -13.74 -0.53
CA LEU A 213 -22.39 -13.68 0.39
C LEU A 213 -21.31 -12.72 -0.13
N GLN A 214 -20.91 -12.84 -1.40
CA GLN A 214 -19.93 -11.94 -2.02
C GLN A 214 -20.43 -10.49 -2.05
N ALA A 215 -21.73 -10.27 -2.24
CA ALA A 215 -22.30 -8.93 -2.29
C ALA A 215 -22.14 -8.13 -0.98
N GLY A 216 -21.84 -8.77 0.16
CA GLY A 216 -21.61 -8.10 1.44
C GLY A 216 -20.15 -7.76 1.76
N PHE A 217 -19.21 -8.01 0.84
CA PHE A 217 -17.78 -8.02 1.16
C PHE A 217 -17.14 -6.66 1.46
N ILE A 218 -17.59 -5.59 0.81
CA ILE A 218 -16.86 -4.30 0.77
C ILE A 218 -16.70 -3.68 2.16
N LEU A 219 -17.75 -3.69 2.99
CA LEU A 219 -17.70 -3.09 4.33
C LEU A 219 -16.64 -3.76 5.22
N GLY A 220 -16.71 -5.07 5.37
CA GLY A 220 -15.79 -5.78 6.26
C GLY A 220 -14.37 -5.79 5.74
N HIS A 221 -14.15 -5.86 4.42
CA HIS A 221 -12.82 -5.69 3.84
C HIS A 221 -12.25 -4.28 4.03
N SER A 222 -13.09 -3.24 4.04
CA SER A 222 -12.67 -1.87 4.35
C SER A 222 -12.29 -1.73 5.83
N LEU A 223 -13.05 -2.34 6.74
CA LEU A 223 -12.74 -2.41 8.16
C LEU A 223 -11.43 -3.18 8.43
N LEU A 224 -11.23 -4.32 7.77
CA LEU A 224 -9.99 -5.10 7.86
C LEU A 224 -8.79 -4.31 7.33
N THR A 225 -8.95 -3.64 6.18
CA THR A 225 -7.89 -2.78 5.63
C THR A 225 -7.53 -1.66 6.60
N ALA A 226 -8.52 -1.04 7.25
CA ALA A 226 -8.28 -0.02 8.28
C ALA A 226 -7.55 -0.56 9.54
N ARG A 227 -7.63 -1.86 9.81
CA ARG A 227 -6.94 -2.56 10.92
C ARG A 227 -5.59 -3.14 10.50
N GLY A 228 -5.09 -2.82 9.31
CA GLY A 228 -3.80 -3.28 8.80
C GLY A 228 -3.85 -4.69 8.21
N ILE A 229 -5.01 -5.13 7.73
CA ILE A 229 -5.19 -6.40 6.99
C ILE A 229 -5.75 -6.05 5.61
N PRO A 230 -4.89 -5.62 4.68
CA PRO A 230 -5.33 -5.14 3.38
C PRO A 230 -6.08 -6.20 2.61
N CYS A 231 -7.18 -5.78 2.00
CA CYS A 231 -8.00 -6.63 1.17
C CYS A 231 -7.98 -6.11 -0.27
N ALA A 232 -7.69 -6.93 -1.27
CA ALA A 232 -7.74 -6.52 -2.68
C ALA A 232 -8.85 -7.27 -3.42
N GLY A 233 -9.63 -6.53 -4.21
CA GLY A 233 -10.69 -7.11 -5.01
C GLY A 233 -10.15 -7.93 -6.20
N GLU A 234 -11.07 -8.63 -6.86
CA GLU A 234 -10.87 -9.22 -8.20
C GLU A 234 -9.81 -10.33 -8.26
N GLY A 235 -9.46 -10.87 -7.09
CA GLY A 235 -8.39 -11.85 -6.95
C GLY A 235 -7.01 -11.26 -7.23
N ASP A 236 -6.83 -9.94 -7.10
CA ASP A 236 -5.55 -9.28 -7.30
C ASP A 236 -4.59 -9.45 -6.11
N LEU A 237 -3.84 -10.55 -6.11
CA LEU A 237 -2.80 -10.78 -5.12
C LEU A 237 -1.67 -9.75 -5.18
N LYS A 238 -1.36 -9.21 -6.36
CA LYS A 238 -0.24 -8.28 -6.53
C LYS A 238 -0.55 -6.94 -5.88
N THR A 239 -1.78 -6.46 -6.02
CA THR A 239 -2.21 -5.24 -5.33
C THR A 239 -2.37 -5.47 -3.82
N ALA A 240 -2.83 -6.64 -3.36
CA ALA A 240 -2.83 -6.96 -1.93
C ALA A 240 -1.43 -6.85 -1.30
N ILE A 241 -0.40 -7.33 -2.02
CA ILE A 241 1.01 -7.18 -1.61
C ILE A 241 1.40 -5.71 -1.57
N ALA A 242 1.08 -4.91 -2.60
CA ALA A 242 1.38 -3.48 -2.65
C ALA A 242 0.72 -2.72 -1.47
N MET A 243 -0.55 -3.01 -1.19
CA MET A 243 -1.25 -2.43 -0.04
C MET A 243 -0.58 -2.83 1.28
N LYS A 244 -0.14 -4.09 1.42
CA LYS A 244 0.56 -4.54 2.63
C LYS A 244 1.92 -3.88 2.83
N ILE A 245 2.63 -3.57 1.74
CA ILE A 245 3.86 -2.75 1.81
C ILE A 245 3.53 -1.38 2.42
N CYS A 246 2.50 -0.70 1.91
CA CYS A 246 2.08 0.61 2.41
C CYS A 246 1.63 0.57 3.89
N ASP A 247 0.88 -0.46 4.27
CA ASP A 247 0.43 -0.69 5.65
C ASP A 247 1.62 -0.83 6.62
N ILE A 248 2.56 -1.75 6.32
CA ILE A 248 3.76 -1.97 7.15
C ILE A 248 4.59 -0.69 7.30
N LEU A 249 4.63 0.16 6.27
CA LEU A 249 5.37 1.41 6.28
C LEU A 249 4.63 2.57 6.95
N GLY A 250 3.35 2.37 7.30
CA GLY A 250 2.48 3.36 7.92
C GLY A 250 2.08 4.48 6.96
N THR A 251 2.01 4.20 5.65
CA THR A 251 1.68 5.19 4.61
C THR A 251 0.26 5.00 4.04
N GLY A 252 -0.53 4.09 4.61
CA GLY A 252 -1.87 3.76 4.15
C GLY A 252 -1.83 2.59 3.16
N GLY A 253 -2.32 2.78 1.95
CA GLY A 253 -2.43 1.72 0.94
C GLY A 253 -3.88 1.41 0.60
N SER A 254 -4.60 2.40 0.08
CA SER A 254 -5.96 2.16 -0.42
C SER A 254 -5.94 1.48 -1.78
N PHE A 255 -6.84 0.52 -1.98
CA PHE A 255 -7.07 -0.10 -3.28
C PHE A 255 -7.61 0.94 -4.26
N SER A 256 -7.07 0.98 -5.48
CA SER A 256 -7.42 1.98 -6.48
C SER A 256 -7.04 1.53 -7.89
N GLU A 257 -7.65 2.15 -8.89
CA GLU A 257 -7.32 2.09 -10.31
C GLU A 257 -7.39 3.49 -10.94
N ILE A 258 -6.98 3.61 -12.20
CA ILE A 258 -7.27 4.79 -13.02
C ILE A 258 -8.72 4.71 -13.48
N VAL A 259 -9.54 5.69 -13.12
CA VAL A 259 -10.95 5.75 -13.52
C VAL A 259 -11.10 6.55 -14.81
N VAL A 260 -10.66 7.81 -14.81
CA VAL A 260 -10.78 8.71 -15.96
C VAL A 260 -9.83 9.90 -15.85
N VAL A 261 -9.51 10.53 -16.98
CA VAL A 261 -8.72 11.77 -17.05
C VAL A 261 -9.65 12.98 -17.13
N ASP A 262 -9.34 14.01 -16.35
CA ASP A 262 -9.87 15.36 -16.50
C ASP A 262 -8.81 16.23 -17.19
N TYR A 263 -9.01 16.51 -18.48
CA TYR A 263 -8.08 17.31 -19.29
C TYR A 263 -8.12 18.80 -18.99
N GLU A 264 -9.26 19.33 -18.54
CA GLU A 264 -9.41 20.75 -18.20
C GLU A 264 -8.56 21.07 -16.96
N ASN A 265 -8.66 20.20 -15.95
CA ASN A 265 -7.87 20.33 -14.74
C ASN A 265 -6.52 19.62 -14.84
N GLN A 266 -6.23 18.86 -15.89
CA GLN A 266 -5.03 18.01 -16.02
C GLN A 266 -4.80 17.12 -14.78
N THR A 267 -5.87 16.45 -14.35
CA THR A 267 -5.83 15.49 -13.24
C THR A 267 -6.32 14.13 -13.70
N ILE A 268 -5.95 13.08 -12.99
CA ILE A 268 -6.47 11.73 -13.19
C ILE A 268 -7.32 11.39 -11.96
N LEU A 269 -8.57 11.00 -12.17
CA LEU A 269 -9.41 10.46 -11.10
C LEU A 269 -8.96 9.03 -10.83
N LEU A 270 -8.43 8.81 -9.62
CA LEU A 270 -8.03 7.50 -9.12
C LEU A 270 -9.05 7.04 -8.08
N GLY A 271 -9.49 5.79 -8.17
CA GLY A 271 -10.56 5.29 -7.33
C GLY A 271 -10.84 3.82 -7.52
N HIS A 272 -11.73 3.26 -6.70
CA HIS A 272 -12.34 1.93 -6.91
C HIS A 272 -13.61 1.81 -6.03
N ASP A 273 -14.40 0.74 -6.21
CA ASP A 273 -15.58 0.40 -5.38
C ASP A 273 -15.25 0.09 -3.89
N GLY A 274 -13.95 -0.10 -3.60
CA GLY A 274 -13.43 -0.55 -2.32
C GLY A 274 -12.54 -1.80 -2.46
N PRO A 275 -11.92 -2.25 -1.38
CA PRO A 275 -11.98 -1.67 -0.04
C PRO A 275 -11.01 -0.49 0.13
N PHE A 276 -11.41 0.48 0.96
CA PHE A 276 -10.69 1.74 1.13
C PHE A 276 -9.95 1.80 2.48
N HIS A 277 -8.75 2.38 2.49
CA HIS A 277 -7.99 2.58 3.72
C HIS A 277 -8.46 3.83 4.49
N VAL A 278 -9.39 3.65 5.44
CA VAL A 278 -10.05 4.74 6.20
C VAL A 278 -9.06 5.74 6.84
N GLY A 279 -7.89 5.27 7.33
CA GLY A 279 -6.88 6.14 7.97
C GLY A 279 -6.30 7.26 7.08
N ILE A 280 -6.41 7.13 5.76
CA ILE A 280 -5.96 8.14 4.79
C ILE A 280 -7.11 8.93 4.15
N SER A 281 -8.35 8.75 4.63
CA SER A 281 -9.52 9.47 4.13
C SER A 281 -9.52 10.96 4.48
N LYS A 282 -10.01 11.79 3.57
CA LYS A 282 -10.45 13.16 3.83
C LYS A 282 -11.82 13.08 4.50
N GLY A 283 -11.86 13.30 5.81
CA GLY A 283 -13.09 13.21 6.59
C GLY A 283 -13.52 11.76 6.85
N LYS A 284 -14.80 11.58 7.22
CA LYS A 284 -15.39 10.24 7.37
C LYS A 284 -15.82 9.71 6.00
N PRO A 285 -15.44 8.49 5.60
CA PRO A 285 -15.99 7.84 4.41
C PRO A 285 -17.50 7.69 4.51
N ILE A 286 -18.19 7.75 3.37
CA ILE A 286 -19.65 7.66 3.28
C ILE A 286 -20.06 6.26 2.81
N LEU A 287 -21.01 5.62 3.48
CA LEU A 287 -21.62 4.38 2.98
C LEU A 287 -22.74 4.67 1.99
N ARG A 288 -22.67 4.05 0.82
CA ARG A 288 -23.70 4.11 -0.21
C ARG A 288 -24.27 2.72 -0.47
N GLY A 289 -25.58 2.63 -0.56
CA GLY A 289 -26.30 1.43 -0.98
C GLY A 289 -26.39 1.40 -2.50
N MET A 290 -25.85 0.37 -3.11
CA MET A 290 -25.81 0.18 -4.56
C MET A 290 -26.92 -0.78 -4.99
N SER A 291 -27.81 -0.35 -5.90
CA SER A 291 -28.82 -1.25 -6.48
C SER A 291 -28.26 -2.21 -7.52
N LEU A 292 -27.03 -2.00 -7.97
CA LEU A 292 -26.20 -2.90 -8.76
C LEU A 292 -24.73 -2.49 -8.56
N TYR A 293 -23.83 -3.43 -8.35
CA TYR A 293 -22.40 -3.11 -8.31
C TYR A 293 -21.83 -2.79 -9.69
N HIS A 294 -20.85 -1.88 -9.74
CA HIS A 294 -20.13 -1.56 -10.96
C HIS A 294 -19.29 -2.78 -11.41
N GLY A 295 -19.66 -3.40 -12.54
CA GLY A 295 -18.92 -4.52 -13.11
C GLY A 295 -19.05 -5.86 -12.36
N LYS A 296 -19.92 -5.97 -11.34
CA LYS A 296 -20.12 -7.18 -10.53
C LYS A 296 -21.61 -7.50 -10.39
N GLN A 297 -21.94 -8.78 -10.20
CA GLN A 297 -23.31 -9.20 -9.89
C GLN A 297 -23.67 -8.85 -8.44
N GLY A 298 -24.96 -8.69 -8.19
CA GLY A 298 -25.49 -8.39 -6.86
C GLY A 298 -25.62 -6.91 -6.52
N THR A 299 -26.08 -6.67 -5.29
CA THR A 299 -26.42 -5.36 -4.73
C THR A 299 -25.92 -5.31 -3.28
N GLY A 300 -25.53 -4.15 -2.77
CA GLY A 300 -25.04 -4.07 -1.40
C GLY A 300 -24.52 -2.69 -1.04
N ILE A 301 -23.47 -2.64 -0.22
CA ILE A 301 -22.92 -1.38 0.30
C ILE A 301 -21.54 -1.16 -0.28
N SER A 302 -21.32 0.02 -0.83
CA SER A 302 -20.02 0.54 -1.23
C SER A 302 -19.55 1.66 -0.31
N VAL A 303 -18.27 1.99 -0.40
CA VAL A 303 -17.64 3.08 0.36
C VAL A 303 -17.28 4.20 -0.61
N GLU A 304 -17.83 5.38 -0.40
CA GLU A 304 -17.49 6.62 -1.10
C GLU A 304 -16.52 7.42 -0.23
N ALA A 305 -15.33 7.71 -0.74
CA ALA A 305 -14.28 8.39 0.01
C ALA A 305 -13.31 9.10 -0.93
N LYS A 306 -12.64 10.13 -0.39
CA LYS A 306 -11.53 10.83 -1.02
C LYS A 306 -10.29 10.72 -0.14
N ILE A 307 -9.10 10.63 -0.71
CA ILE A 307 -7.85 10.66 0.08
C ILE A 307 -7.58 12.10 0.54
N LYS A 308 -6.91 12.25 1.68
CA LYS A 308 -6.43 13.56 2.19
C LYS A 308 -5.63 14.29 1.12
N GLU A 309 -5.85 15.60 1.04
CA GLU A 309 -5.10 16.47 0.12
C GLU A 309 -3.60 16.47 0.41
N GLY A 310 -2.81 16.70 -0.63
CA GLY A 310 -1.35 16.79 -0.57
C GLY A 310 -0.64 15.63 -1.24
N PRO A 311 0.65 15.42 -0.95
CA PRO A 311 1.47 14.43 -1.62
C PRO A 311 0.90 13.02 -1.50
N ILE A 312 0.90 12.28 -2.60
CA ILE A 312 0.59 10.85 -2.65
C ILE A 312 1.67 10.10 -3.43
N THR A 313 1.73 8.79 -3.20
CA THR A 313 2.51 7.87 -4.02
C THR A 313 1.67 6.65 -4.36
N THR A 314 1.56 6.31 -5.64
CA THR A 314 1.00 5.05 -6.11
C THR A 314 2.09 3.96 -6.07
N LEU A 315 1.75 2.79 -5.55
CA LEU A 315 2.62 1.62 -5.55
C LEU A 315 1.91 0.46 -6.22
N GLN A 316 2.59 -0.14 -7.17
CA GLN A 316 2.05 -1.24 -7.93
C GLN A 316 3.07 -2.36 -8.09
N ILE A 317 2.58 -3.59 -8.16
CA ILE A 317 3.38 -4.78 -8.43
C ILE A 317 2.85 -5.46 -9.68
N THR A 318 3.75 -5.76 -10.61
CA THR A 318 3.43 -6.51 -11.83
C THR A 318 4.39 -7.70 -12.01
N GLN A 319 4.05 -8.60 -12.92
CA GLN A 319 4.91 -9.71 -13.34
C GLN A 319 5.56 -9.39 -14.68
N THR A 320 6.87 -9.62 -14.76
CA THR A 320 7.64 -9.48 -15.99
C THR A 320 7.56 -10.76 -16.81
N ARG A 321 7.81 -10.63 -18.12
CA ARG A 321 7.87 -11.77 -19.06
C ARG A 321 8.81 -12.90 -18.62
N ASN A 322 9.88 -12.56 -17.89
CA ASN A 322 10.89 -13.52 -17.45
C ASN A 322 10.51 -14.26 -16.15
N GLY A 323 9.28 -14.09 -15.66
CA GLY A 323 8.83 -14.72 -14.41
C GLY A 323 9.43 -14.07 -13.17
N ASP A 324 9.54 -12.74 -13.15
CA ASP A 324 9.97 -11.98 -11.98
C ASP A 324 8.96 -10.87 -11.62
N LEU A 325 9.01 -10.36 -10.39
CA LEU A 325 8.16 -9.25 -9.94
C LEU A 325 8.84 -7.90 -10.16
N LYS A 326 8.04 -6.87 -10.47
CA LYS A 326 8.50 -5.50 -10.67
C LYS A 326 7.60 -4.51 -9.96
N LEU A 327 8.21 -3.48 -9.37
CA LEU A 327 7.49 -2.36 -8.74
C LEU A 327 7.40 -1.19 -9.73
N ILE A 328 6.20 -0.62 -9.86
CA ILE A 328 5.93 0.63 -10.58
C ILE A 328 5.46 1.65 -9.55
N ILE A 329 6.10 2.81 -9.53
CA ILE A 329 5.87 3.86 -8.53
C ILE A 329 5.56 5.17 -9.26
N GLY A 330 4.46 5.83 -8.90
CA GLY A 330 4.15 7.19 -9.35
C GLY A 330 4.03 8.15 -8.17
N GLU A 331 4.55 9.37 -8.29
CA GLU A 331 4.33 10.43 -7.30
C GLU A 331 3.45 11.54 -7.86
N GLY A 332 2.51 12.00 -7.06
CA GLY A 332 1.58 13.05 -7.43
C GLY A 332 1.02 13.77 -6.21
N GLU A 333 0.01 14.58 -6.44
CA GLU A 333 -0.67 15.37 -5.42
C GLU A 333 -2.17 15.14 -5.50
N ALA A 334 -2.78 14.66 -4.41
CA ALA A 334 -4.22 14.60 -4.26
C ALA A 334 -4.75 16.03 -4.11
N THR A 335 -5.59 16.46 -5.04
CA THR A 335 -6.12 17.82 -5.11
C THR A 335 -7.46 17.93 -4.38
N ASP A 336 -7.91 19.16 -4.12
CA ASP A 336 -9.24 19.45 -3.59
C ASP A 336 -10.35 19.40 -4.67
N GLY A 337 -10.00 19.12 -5.93
CA GLY A 337 -10.90 19.11 -7.08
C GLY A 337 -12.13 18.22 -6.94
N SER A 338 -13.18 18.59 -7.68
CA SER A 338 -14.45 17.85 -7.74
C SER A 338 -14.25 16.41 -8.19
N ILE A 339 -15.07 15.51 -7.66
CA ILE A 339 -15.07 14.07 -7.98
C ILE A 339 -16.49 13.64 -8.37
N MET A 340 -16.62 12.46 -8.97
CA MET A 340 -17.95 11.90 -9.26
C MET A 340 -18.56 11.32 -7.98
N HIS A 341 -19.86 11.51 -7.80
CA HIS A 341 -20.64 10.97 -6.67
C HIS A 341 -21.42 9.72 -7.12
N ILE A 342 -20.69 8.66 -7.46
CA ILE A 342 -21.24 7.38 -7.94
C ILE A 342 -21.19 6.27 -6.88
N GLY A 343 -20.85 6.60 -5.63
CA GLY A 343 -20.74 5.60 -4.56
C GLY A 343 -19.42 4.83 -4.51
N ASN A 344 -18.41 5.24 -5.29
CA ASN A 344 -17.06 4.67 -5.24
C ASN A 344 -16.09 5.66 -4.59
N THR A 345 -14.94 5.16 -4.17
CA THR A 345 -13.84 6.03 -3.75
C THR A 345 -13.23 6.71 -4.96
N GLN A 346 -13.00 8.01 -4.89
CA GLN A 346 -12.42 8.80 -5.97
C GLN A 346 -11.59 9.95 -5.43
N THR A 347 -10.41 10.13 -6.01
CA THR A 347 -9.49 11.21 -5.70
C THR A 347 -8.93 11.78 -7.01
N ALA A 348 -9.10 13.08 -7.21
CA ALA A 348 -8.41 13.79 -8.29
C ALA A 348 -6.93 13.93 -7.94
N VAL A 349 -6.06 13.39 -8.79
CA VAL A 349 -4.61 13.39 -8.59
C VAL A 349 -3.94 14.13 -9.73
N ARG A 350 -3.07 15.08 -9.38
CA ARG A 350 -2.17 15.74 -10.31
C ARG A 350 -0.80 15.08 -10.23
N PHE A 351 -0.37 14.44 -11.31
CA PHE A 351 1.00 13.96 -11.44
C PHE A 351 1.92 15.09 -11.93
N ARG A 352 3.24 14.91 -11.79
CA ARG A 352 4.23 15.90 -12.21
C ARG A 352 4.19 16.18 -13.73
N GLU A 353 3.83 15.18 -14.51
CA GLU A 353 3.72 15.27 -15.97
C GLU A 353 2.25 15.42 -16.40
N HIS A 354 2.05 15.84 -17.66
CA HIS A 354 0.72 15.82 -18.27
C HIS A 354 0.12 14.40 -18.21
N PRO A 355 -1.21 14.25 -17.96
CA PRO A 355 -1.84 12.93 -17.84
C PRO A 355 -1.48 11.96 -18.95
N ASP A 356 -1.46 12.40 -20.21
CA ASP A 356 -1.09 11.55 -21.36
C ASP A 356 0.33 11.01 -21.25
N ILE A 357 1.30 11.86 -20.92
CA ILE A 357 2.71 11.47 -20.81
C ILE A 357 2.89 10.49 -19.65
N TYR A 358 2.25 10.78 -18.50
CA TYR A 358 2.30 9.90 -17.34
C TYR A 358 1.70 8.52 -17.67
N MET A 359 0.51 8.49 -18.28
CA MET A 359 -0.17 7.25 -18.63
C MET A 359 0.56 6.47 -19.71
N GLU A 360 1.10 7.12 -20.75
CA GLU A 360 1.93 6.46 -21.77
C GLU A 360 3.12 5.74 -21.13
N ARG A 361 3.84 6.42 -20.24
CA ARG A 361 4.95 5.83 -19.48
C ARG A 361 4.46 4.70 -18.58
N TRP A 362 3.36 4.90 -17.85
CA TRP A 362 2.79 3.89 -16.96
C TRP A 362 2.37 2.62 -17.72
N PHE A 363 1.62 2.75 -18.80
CA PHE A 363 1.19 1.63 -19.65
C PHE A 363 2.38 0.88 -20.27
N ALA A 364 3.45 1.60 -20.66
CA ALA A 364 4.65 0.98 -21.22
C ALA A 364 5.37 0.05 -20.22
N GLU A 365 5.15 0.22 -18.91
CA GLU A 365 5.77 -0.60 -17.88
C GLU A 365 5.05 -1.96 -17.64
N GLY A 366 3.93 -2.21 -18.34
CA GLY A 366 3.11 -3.43 -18.21
C GLY A 366 2.40 -3.57 -16.86
N PRO A 367 1.64 -2.55 -16.42
CA PRO A 367 0.96 -2.55 -15.13
C PRO A 367 -0.26 -3.49 -15.12
N THR A 368 -0.63 -3.96 -13.93
CA THR A 368 -2.05 -4.25 -13.61
C THR A 368 -2.89 -2.97 -13.64
N HIS A 369 -4.20 -3.06 -13.84
CA HIS A 369 -5.02 -1.83 -13.74
C HIS A 369 -5.12 -1.30 -12.30
N HIS A 370 -5.01 -2.19 -11.29
CA HIS A 370 -5.00 -1.82 -9.89
C HIS A 370 -3.62 -1.44 -9.34
N PHE A 371 -3.63 -0.61 -8.29
CA PHE A 371 -2.48 -0.24 -7.48
C PHE A 371 -2.92 0.21 -6.08
N ALA A 372 -1.94 0.34 -5.18
CA ALA A 372 -2.14 0.89 -3.84
C ALA A 372 -1.84 2.39 -3.82
N MET A 373 -2.75 3.21 -3.29
CA MET A 373 -2.52 4.63 -3.02
C MET A 373 -2.06 4.86 -1.59
N SER A 374 -0.92 5.54 -1.43
CA SER A 374 -0.33 5.93 -0.15
C SER A 374 -0.19 7.43 -0.02
N ILE A 375 -0.20 7.94 1.22
CA ILE A 375 0.05 9.36 1.51
C ILE A 375 1.55 9.65 1.65
N GLY A 376 1.97 10.84 1.22
CA GLY A 376 3.36 11.28 1.22
C GLY A 376 4.13 10.98 -0.07
N HIS A 377 5.36 11.51 -0.15
CA HIS A 377 6.36 11.16 -1.18
C HIS A 377 7.19 9.96 -0.69
N ASN A 378 6.89 8.78 -1.23
CA ASN A 378 7.42 7.51 -0.77
C ASN A 378 8.29 6.81 -1.82
N ALA A 379 8.57 7.41 -2.98
CA ALA A 379 9.28 6.71 -4.05
C ALA A 379 10.68 6.23 -3.64
N ALA A 380 11.43 7.06 -2.89
CA ALA A 380 12.74 6.67 -2.37
C ALA A 380 12.65 5.48 -1.40
N LEU A 381 11.61 5.43 -0.57
CA LEU A 381 11.35 4.35 0.38
C LEU A 381 10.91 3.06 -0.33
N PHE A 382 9.97 3.15 -1.27
CA PHE A 382 9.51 1.99 -2.05
C PHE A 382 10.61 1.42 -2.95
N LYS A 383 11.50 2.25 -3.49
CA LYS A 383 12.70 1.78 -4.21
C LYS A 383 13.60 0.93 -3.31
N LYS A 384 13.77 1.29 -2.03
CA LYS A 384 14.52 0.49 -1.06
C LYS A 384 13.83 -0.83 -0.75
N VAL A 385 12.50 -0.84 -0.71
CA VAL A 385 11.72 -2.09 -0.58
C VAL A 385 11.96 -2.99 -1.78
N GLY A 386 11.79 -2.49 -3.01
CA GLY A 386 12.03 -3.26 -4.22
C GLY A 386 13.45 -3.83 -4.28
N ASP A 387 14.44 -3.00 -3.95
CA ASP A 387 15.84 -3.42 -3.89
C ASP A 387 16.14 -4.50 -2.83
N LEU A 388 15.50 -4.48 -1.66
CA LEU A 388 15.63 -5.54 -0.65
C LEU A 388 14.87 -6.83 -1.02
N LEU A 389 13.76 -6.72 -1.75
CA LEU A 389 13.01 -7.85 -2.29
C LEU A 389 13.65 -8.43 -3.55
N GLY A 390 14.66 -7.76 -4.12
CA GLY A 390 15.26 -8.13 -5.39
C GLY A 390 14.31 -7.95 -6.58
N CYS A 391 13.37 -7.01 -6.48
CA CYS A 391 12.41 -6.67 -7.52
C CYS A 391 12.87 -5.39 -8.25
N PRO A 392 13.04 -5.42 -9.58
CA PRO A 392 13.24 -4.22 -10.38
C PRO A 392 12.18 -3.17 -10.07
N THR A 393 12.59 -1.90 -10.04
CA THR A 393 11.71 -0.77 -9.70
C THR A 393 11.84 0.32 -10.74
N VAL A 394 10.71 0.87 -11.17
CA VAL A 394 10.62 2.08 -11.99
C VAL A 394 9.86 3.15 -11.24
N VAL A 395 10.35 4.39 -11.32
CA VAL A 395 9.69 5.59 -10.77
C VAL A 395 9.28 6.45 -11.95
N LEU A 396 8.00 6.82 -11.98
CA LEU A 396 7.38 7.62 -13.03
C LEU A 396 7.44 9.10 -12.68
#